data_AF-A0A8J7G6T9-F1
#
_entry.id   AF-A0A8J7G6T9-F1
#
_cell.length_a   1.000
_cell.length_b   1.000
_cell.length_c   1.000
_cell.angle_alpha   90.00
_cell.angle_beta   90.00
_cell.angle_gamma   90.00
#
_symmetry.space_group_name_H-M   'P 1'
#
loop_
_entity.id
_entity.type
_entity.pdbx_description
1 polymer ?
#
loop_
_entity_poly.entity_id
_entity_poly.type
_entity_poly.pdbx_seq_one_letter_code
_entity_poly.pdbx_strand_id
1 'polypeptide(L)'
;MNKYTLPKQSSSALISIDVQNDFTLIGAPMEIRGTHEKVLQMLQLLTAFRAAERPIIHVIRLYLPDGSNVDACRKEMIENGMAIAAPSTTGAELVDELKPDKLIRLTPEGLLQGEFQLLGKQEWAMYKPRWDAFYQTTLESRLHCSFGNL
;
A
#
# COMPACT_ATOMS: atom_id res chain seq x y z
N MET A 1 -17.27 -23.73 1.93
CA MET A 1 -16.17 -23.76 2.93
C MET A 1 -16.61 -24.57 4.12
N ASN A 2 -15.69 -25.25 4.79
CA ASN A 2 -15.96 -26.02 6.01
C ASN A 2 -15.40 -25.28 7.24
N LYS A 3 -15.66 -25.79 8.45
CA LYS A 3 -15.18 -25.17 9.70
C LYS A 3 -13.65 -24.95 9.78
N TYR A 4 -12.86 -25.69 9.00
CA TYR A 4 -11.40 -25.57 8.96
C TYR A 4 -10.89 -24.54 7.95
N THR A 5 -11.75 -24.09 7.03
CA THR A 5 -11.41 -23.15 5.95
C THR A 5 -12.24 -21.86 6.03
N LEU A 6 -13.10 -21.73 7.05
CA LEU A 6 -13.79 -20.49 7.32
C LEU A 6 -12.81 -19.44 7.83
N PRO A 7 -12.75 -18.25 7.23
CA PRO A 7 -11.91 -17.18 7.73
C PRO A 7 -12.40 -16.72 9.10
N LYS A 8 -11.48 -16.45 10.02
CA LYS A 8 -11.77 -15.80 11.30
C LYS A 8 -11.95 -14.31 11.07
N GLN A 9 -13.15 -13.93 10.62
CA GLN A 9 -13.45 -12.53 10.25
C GLN A 9 -13.16 -11.54 11.38
N SER A 10 -13.40 -11.93 12.64
CA SER A 10 -13.18 -11.08 13.81
C SER A 10 -11.71 -10.79 14.14
N SER A 11 -10.78 -11.48 13.49
CA SER A 11 -9.34 -11.30 13.63
C SER A 11 -8.65 -11.12 12.27
N SER A 12 -9.37 -10.59 11.29
CA SER A 12 -8.85 -10.35 9.94
C SER A 12 -8.45 -8.89 9.75
N ALA A 13 -7.41 -8.68 8.93
CA ALA A 13 -6.99 -7.39 8.41
C ALA A 13 -7.02 -7.44 6.88
N LEU A 14 -7.26 -6.30 6.24
CA LEU A 14 -7.17 -6.15 4.78
C LEU A 14 -5.84 -5.48 4.44
N ILE A 15 -5.10 -6.08 3.52
CA ILE A 15 -3.84 -5.53 3.02
C ILE A 15 -4.02 -5.25 1.53
N SER A 16 -3.89 -3.98 1.13
CA SER A 16 -3.72 -3.60 -0.27
C SER A 16 -2.22 -3.51 -0.57
N ILE A 17 -1.81 -3.92 -1.78
CA ILE A 17 -0.39 -3.99 -2.14
C ILE A 17 -0.19 -3.26 -3.45
N ASP A 18 0.67 -2.24 -3.44
CA ASP A 18 1.17 -1.51 -4.61
C ASP A 18 0.06 -0.90 -5.50
N VAL A 19 -1.10 -0.54 -4.93
CA VAL A 19 -2.20 0.12 -5.67
C VAL A 19 -2.01 1.64 -5.71
N GLN A 20 -0.82 2.05 -6.15
CA GLN A 20 -0.44 3.44 -6.39
C GLN A 20 -0.67 3.82 -7.85
N ASN A 21 -0.76 5.12 -8.12
CA ASN A 21 -1.07 5.66 -9.43
C ASN A 21 -0.12 5.15 -10.52
N ASP A 22 1.19 5.11 -10.25
CA ASP A 22 2.20 4.67 -11.22
C ASP A 22 2.09 3.19 -11.62
N PHE A 23 1.40 2.38 -10.82
CA PHE A 23 1.17 0.96 -11.10
C PHE A 23 -0.25 0.66 -11.61
N THR A 24 -1.19 1.60 -11.41
CA THR A 24 -2.62 1.31 -11.55
C THR A 24 -3.29 2.09 -12.66
N LEU A 25 -2.91 3.35 -12.90
CA LEU A 25 -3.58 4.17 -13.91
C LEU A 25 -3.20 3.73 -15.33
N ILE A 26 -4.15 3.83 -16.26
CA ILE A 26 -3.91 3.53 -17.67
C ILE A 26 -2.88 4.51 -18.23
N GLY A 27 -1.84 3.99 -18.86
CA GLY A 27 -0.72 4.78 -19.40
C GLY A 27 0.29 5.24 -18.36
N ALA A 28 0.19 4.76 -17.11
CA ALA A 28 1.17 5.07 -16.07
C ALA A 28 2.56 4.48 -16.39
N PRO A 29 3.64 5.06 -15.86
CA PRO A 29 5.02 4.63 -16.17
C PRO A 29 5.29 3.13 -15.93
N MET A 30 4.59 2.53 -14.96
CA MET A 30 4.70 1.11 -14.61
C MET A 30 3.32 0.45 -14.51
N GLU A 31 2.41 0.81 -15.40
CA GLU A 31 1.06 0.22 -15.46
C GLU A 31 1.10 -1.31 -15.42
N ILE A 32 0.45 -1.88 -14.40
CA ILE A 32 0.16 -3.30 -14.32
C ILE A 32 -1.21 -3.51 -14.97
N ARG A 33 -1.19 -3.94 -16.24
CA ARG A 33 -2.40 -4.21 -17.03
C ARG A 33 -3.40 -5.06 -16.25
N GLY A 34 -4.67 -4.65 -16.27
CA GLY A 34 -5.73 -5.33 -15.52
C GLY A 34 -5.98 -4.76 -14.12
N THR A 35 -5.09 -3.93 -13.56
CA THR A 35 -5.23 -3.40 -12.19
C THR A 35 -6.27 -2.29 -12.12
N HIS A 36 -6.29 -1.38 -13.11
CA HIS A 36 -7.28 -0.30 -13.17
C HIS A 36 -8.72 -0.85 -13.13
N GLU A 37 -9.00 -1.91 -13.89
CA GLU A 37 -10.34 -2.52 -13.96
C GLU A 37 -10.75 -3.22 -12.65
N LYS A 38 -9.82 -3.40 -11.69
CA LYS A 38 -10.09 -4.01 -10.38
C LYS A 38 -10.27 -2.99 -9.25
N VAL A 39 -10.03 -1.71 -9.51
CA VAL A 39 -10.11 -0.65 -8.47
C VAL A 39 -11.48 -0.63 -7.79
N LEU A 40 -12.57 -0.80 -8.54
CA LEU A 40 -13.92 -0.80 -7.96
C LEU A 40 -14.17 -2.00 -7.02
N GLN A 41 -13.64 -3.18 -7.34
CA GLN A 41 -13.74 -4.36 -6.48
C GLN A 41 -12.86 -4.24 -5.23
N MET A 42 -11.68 -3.63 -5.36
CA MET A 42 -10.83 -3.31 -4.21
C MET A 42 -11.52 -2.31 -3.27
N LEU A 43 -12.18 -1.29 -3.83
CA LEU A 43 -12.98 -0.34 -3.07
C LEU A 43 -14.10 -1.04 -2.29
N GLN A 44 -14.81 -1.99 -2.89
CA GLN A 44 -15.85 -2.75 -2.18
C GLN A 44 -15.30 -3.47 -0.94
N LEU A 45 -14.11 -4.07 -1.02
CA LEU A 45 -13.45 -4.71 0.13
C LEU A 45 -13.06 -3.68 1.19
N LEU A 46 -12.45 -2.57 0.79
CA LEU A 46 -12.09 -1.48 1.71
C LEU A 46 -13.32 -0.93 2.43
N THR A 47 -14.41 -0.66 1.70
CA THR A 47 -15.67 -0.18 2.28
C THR A 47 -16.22 -1.16 3.32
N ALA A 48 -16.17 -2.47 3.03
CA ALA A 48 -16.62 -3.48 3.99
C ALA A 48 -15.76 -3.51 5.26
N PHE A 49 -14.43 -3.39 5.13
CA PHE A 49 -13.53 -3.34 6.29
C PHE A 49 -13.68 -2.05 7.10
N ARG A 50 -13.84 -0.89 6.43
CA ARG A 50 -14.12 0.40 7.07
C ARG A 50 -15.42 0.35 7.87
N ALA A 51 -16.50 -0.16 7.27
CA ALA A 51 -17.80 -0.28 7.92
C ALA A 51 -17.79 -1.23 9.13
N ALA A 52 -16.96 -2.28 9.07
CA ALA A 52 -16.76 -3.22 10.17
C ALA A 52 -15.74 -2.74 11.22
N GLU A 53 -15.17 -1.54 11.03
CA GLU A 53 -14.07 -1.00 11.82
C GLU A 53 -12.95 -2.03 11.99
N ARG A 54 -12.47 -2.56 10.87
CA ARG A 54 -11.40 -3.56 10.81
C ARG A 54 -10.11 -2.96 10.24
N PRO A 55 -8.94 -3.47 10.66
CA PRO A 55 -7.67 -2.94 10.19
C PRO A 55 -7.53 -3.03 8.67
N ILE A 56 -7.10 -1.92 8.08
CA ILE A 56 -6.69 -1.80 6.67
C ILE A 56 -5.26 -1.29 6.63
N ILE A 57 -4.42 -1.94 5.83
CA ILE A 57 -3.03 -1.53 5.60
C ILE A 57 -2.80 -1.42 4.10
N HIS A 58 -2.44 -0.23 3.64
CA HIS A 58 -1.96 0.00 2.29
C HIS A 58 -0.45 -0.10 2.26
N VAL A 59 0.05 -1.14 1.60
CA VAL A 59 1.49 -1.36 1.46
C VAL A 59 1.94 -0.73 0.15
N ILE A 60 2.89 0.20 0.25
CA ILE A 60 3.34 1.03 -0.87
C ILE A 60 4.83 0.84 -1.18
N ARG A 61 5.23 1.28 -2.37
CA ARG A 61 6.61 1.53 -2.77
C ARG A 61 6.91 3.02 -2.73
N LEU A 62 8.16 3.34 -2.41
CA LEU A 62 8.74 4.67 -2.60
C LEU A 62 10.15 4.48 -3.14
N TYR A 63 10.41 4.82 -4.40
CA TYR A 63 11.75 4.67 -4.98
C TYR A 63 12.52 5.98 -4.91
N LEU A 64 13.65 5.95 -4.21
CA LEU A 64 14.51 7.11 -4.06
C LEU A 64 15.15 7.46 -5.41
N PRO A 65 15.32 8.76 -5.73
CA PRO A 65 15.94 9.19 -6.98
C PRO A 65 17.35 8.66 -7.19
N ASP A 66 18.09 8.37 -6.11
CA ASP A 66 19.44 7.80 -6.16
C ASP A 66 19.46 6.27 -6.40
N GLY A 67 18.28 5.64 -6.49
CA GLY A 67 18.15 4.21 -6.70
C GLY A 67 18.59 3.34 -5.53
N SER A 68 18.94 3.91 -4.37
CA SER A 68 19.56 3.20 -3.24
C SER A 68 18.68 2.11 -2.65
N ASN A 69 17.36 2.23 -2.77
CA ASN A 69 16.39 1.28 -2.26
C ASN A 69 15.64 0.50 -3.36
N VAL A 70 16.03 0.67 -4.63
CA VAL A 70 15.37 0.04 -5.78
C VAL A 70 15.77 -1.43 -5.92
N ASP A 71 14.83 -2.28 -6.32
CA ASP A 71 15.11 -3.68 -6.63
C ASP A 71 16.09 -3.78 -7.81
N ALA A 72 17.05 -4.70 -7.77
CA ALA A 72 18.13 -4.77 -8.77
C ALA A 72 17.64 -4.82 -10.23
N CYS A 73 16.52 -5.51 -10.49
CA CYS A 73 15.92 -5.60 -11.82
C CYS A 73 15.29 -4.30 -12.33
N ARG A 74 15.09 -3.29 -11.47
CA ARG A 74 14.54 -1.97 -11.81
C ARG A 74 15.59 -0.87 -11.76
N LYS A 75 16.81 -1.19 -11.30
CA LYS A 75 17.85 -0.20 -11.04
C LYS A 75 18.26 0.57 -12.30
N GLU A 76 18.52 -0.16 -13.39
CA GLU A 76 18.89 0.44 -14.68
C GLU A 76 17.81 1.41 -15.21
N MET A 77 16.53 1.08 -15.04
CA MET A 77 15.43 1.96 -15.47
C MET A 77 15.40 3.28 -14.69
N ILE A 78 15.62 3.22 -13.38
CA ILE A 78 15.68 4.41 -12.52
C ILE A 78 16.94 5.23 -12.81
N GLU A 79 18.10 4.58 -12.98
CA GLU A 79 19.36 5.24 -13.36
C GLU A 79 19.25 5.94 -14.73
N ASN A 80 18.45 5.39 -15.65
CA ASN A 80 18.12 6.01 -16.94
C ASN A 80 17.05 7.12 -16.86
N GLY A 81 16.68 7.55 -15.64
CA GLY A 81 15.82 8.71 -15.40
C GLY A 81 14.32 8.40 -15.30
N MET A 82 13.92 7.12 -15.27
CA MET A 82 12.52 6.79 -15.04
C MET A 82 12.13 7.07 -13.59
N ALA A 83 11.07 7.84 -13.36
CA ALA A 83 10.50 8.08 -12.04
C ALA A 83 9.29 7.17 -11.83
N ILE A 84 9.38 6.26 -10.86
CA ILE A 84 8.32 5.30 -10.52
C ILE A 84 8.10 5.36 -9.03
N ALA A 85 6.87 5.59 -8.59
CA ALA A 85 6.51 5.75 -7.18
C ALA A 85 7.50 6.67 -6.45
N ALA A 86 7.94 7.73 -7.12
CA ALA A 86 8.93 8.65 -6.59
C ALA A 86 8.32 9.48 -5.45
N PRO A 87 9.00 9.64 -4.30
CA PRO A 87 8.49 10.41 -3.17
C PRO A 87 7.88 11.76 -3.56
N SER A 88 6.76 12.10 -2.92
CA SER A 88 6.03 13.36 -3.09
C SER A 88 5.42 13.61 -4.48
N THR A 89 5.53 12.67 -5.42
CA THR A 89 4.85 12.76 -6.72
C THR A 89 3.42 12.24 -6.64
N THR A 90 2.56 12.68 -7.57
CA THR A 90 1.22 12.10 -7.74
C THR A 90 1.28 10.61 -8.08
N GLY A 91 2.30 10.17 -8.81
CA GLY A 91 2.52 8.78 -9.18
C GLY A 91 2.71 7.83 -7.98
N ALA A 92 3.34 8.33 -6.92
CA ALA A 92 3.52 7.60 -5.67
C ALA A 92 2.27 7.57 -4.77
N GLU A 93 1.25 8.36 -5.05
CA GLU A 93 0.03 8.31 -4.25
C GLU A 93 -0.76 7.02 -4.49
N LEU A 94 -1.50 6.58 -3.48
CA LEU A 94 -2.59 5.62 -3.70
C LEU A 94 -3.54 6.18 -4.75
N VAL A 95 -4.18 5.30 -5.52
CA VAL A 95 -5.31 5.74 -6.36
C VAL A 95 -6.40 6.35 -5.47
N ASP A 96 -6.95 7.49 -5.88
CA ASP A 96 -7.81 8.31 -5.03
C ASP A 96 -9.08 7.59 -4.59
N GLU A 97 -9.60 6.67 -5.41
CA GLU A 97 -10.76 5.85 -5.09
C GLU A 97 -10.56 4.98 -3.85
N LEU A 98 -9.32 4.56 -3.59
CA LEU A 98 -9.01 3.66 -2.47
C LEU A 98 -8.68 4.42 -1.19
N LYS A 99 -8.55 5.74 -1.23
CA LYS A 99 -8.32 6.55 -0.02
C LYS A 99 -9.61 6.69 0.80
N PRO A 100 -9.52 6.86 2.14
CA PRO A 100 -10.68 7.20 2.95
C PRO A 100 -11.15 8.64 2.69
N ASP A 101 -10.21 9.55 2.38
CA ASP A 101 -10.45 10.90 1.87
C ASP A 101 -9.40 11.19 0.78
N LYS A 102 -9.85 11.73 -0.37
CA LYS A 102 -9.00 12.07 -1.52
C LYS A 102 -7.98 13.17 -1.21
N LEU A 103 -8.24 14.01 -0.21
CA LEU A 103 -7.34 15.08 0.21
C LEU A 103 -6.12 14.57 0.99
N ILE A 104 -6.16 13.32 1.47
CA ILE A 104 -5.04 12.74 2.20
C ILE A 104 -3.90 12.44 1.23
N ARG A 105 -2.71 12.83 1.65
CA ARG A 105 -1.45 12.62 0.93
C ARG A 105 -0.52 11.74 1.77
N LEU A 106 0.27 10.93 1.08
CA LEU A 106 1.33 10.18 1.73
C LEU A 106 2.44 11.14 2.18
N THR A 107 3.04 10.87 3.32
CA THR A 107 4.18 11.60 3.90
C THR A 107 5.42 10.72 3.80
N PRO A 108 6.22 10.86 2.72
CA PRO A 108 7.30 9.91 2.43
C PRO A 108 8.36 9.79 3.52
N GLU A 109 8.64 10.87 4.25
CA GLU A 109 9.72 10.91 5.24
C GLU A 109 9.52 9.89 6.37
N GLY A 110 8.30 9.82 6.93
CA GLY A 110 7.97 8.83 7.97
C GLY A 110 7.83 7.43 7.40
N LEU A 111 7.21 7.30 6.22
CA LEU A 111 7.03 6.01 5.55
C LEU A 111 8.38 5.35 5.23
N LEU A 112 9.34 6.09 4.69
CA LEU A 112 10.69 5.60 4.39
C LEU A 112 11.48 5.21 5.65
N GLN A 113 11.14 5.78 6.82
CA GLN A 113 11.69 5.39 8.12
C GLN A 113 11.00 4.13 8.70
N GLY A 114 10.02 3.57 8.00
CA GLY A 114 9.27 2.38 8.43
C GLY A 114 8.08 2.68 9.34
N GLU A 115 7.65 3.95 9.42
CA GLU A 115 6.47 4.33 10.17
C GLU A 115 5.18 3.93 9.45
N PHE A 116 4.13 3.72 10.25
CA PHE A 116 2.77 3.59 9.74
C PHE A 116 2.09 4.95 9.74
N GLN A 117 1.74 5.46 8.57
CA GLN A 117 0.97 6.69 8.46
C GLN A 117 -0.52 6.39 8.63
N LEU A 118 -1.18 7.03 9.61
CA LEU A 118 -2.63 6.94 9.77
C LEU A 118 -3.33 7.69 8.63
N LEU A 119 -4.19 6.99 7.88
CA LEU A 119 -5.03 7.58 6.83
C LEU A 119 -6.48 7.73 7.28
N GLY A 120 -6.93 6.88 8.21
CA GLY A 120 -8.31 6.90 8.69
C GLY A 120 -8.48 6.04 9.94
N LYS A 121 -9.71 5.90 10.40
CA LYS A 121 -10.01 5.04 11.56
C LYS A 121 -9.63 3.59 11.23
N GLN A 122 -8.62 3.09 11.94
CA GLN A 122 -8.03 1.76 11.71
C GLN A 122 -7.50 1.52 10.28
N GLU A 123 -7.02 2.57 9.62
CA GLU A 123 -6.52 2.50 8.26
C GLU A 123 -5.16 3.21 8.15
N TRP A 124 -4.15 2.50 7.65
CA TRP A 124 -2.78 2.98 7.59
C TRP A 124 -2.14 2.76 6.23
N ALA A 125 -1.13 3.56 5.89
CA ALA A 125 -0.13 3.24 4.87
C ALA A 125 1.19 2.83 5.52
N MET A 126 1.93 1.95 4.86
CA MET A 126 3.31 1.60 5.20
C MET A 126 4.14 1.35 3.95
N TYR A 127 5.43 1.66 4.02
CA TYR A 127 6.39 1.35 2.96
C TYR A 127 6.93 -0.07 3.09
N LYS A 128 7.09 -0.76 1.96
CA LYS A 128 7.88 -2.00 1.87
C LYS A 128 9.15 -1.80 1.03
N PRO A 129 10.33 -2.25 1.50
CA PRO A 129 11.58 -2.09 0.77
C PRO A 129 11.78 -3.10 -0.36
N ARG A 130 11.08 -4.24 -0.33
CA ARG A 130 11.19 -5.33 -1.30
C ARG A 130 9.81 -5.78 -1.77
N TRP A 131 9.75 -6.91 -2.46
CA TRP A 131 8.53 -7.38 -3.12
C TRP A 131 7.46 -7.81 -2.14
N ASP A 132 7.86 -8.54 -1.09
CA ASP A 132 6.95 -8.92 -0.03
C ASP A 132 6.73 -7.77 0.96
N ALA A 133 5.60 -7.81 1.65
CA ALA A 133 5.22 -6.75 2.58
C ALA A 133 5.84 -6.89 3.98
N PHE A 134 6.57 -7.98 4.26
CA PHE A 134 7.02 -8.35 5.61
C PHE A 134 8.52 -8.10 5.81
N TYR A 135 9.33 -8.41 4.80
CA TYR A 135 10.78 -8.32 4.83
C TYR A 135 11.25 -6.91 5.17
N GLN A 136 12.01 -6.81 6.26
CA GLN A 136 12.52 -5.53 6.77
C GLN A 136 11.41 -4.50 7.03
N THR A 137 10.25 -4.96 7.47
CA THR A 137 9.15 -4.12 7.96
C THR A 137 8.70 -4.58 9.33
N THR A 138 7.86 -3.78 9.99
CA THR A 138 7.24 -4.14 11.28
C THR A 138 5.81 -4.68 11.11
N LEU A 139 5.42 -5.07 9.88
CA LEU A 139 4.06 -5.53 9.56
C LEU A 139 3.63 -6.76 10.35
N GLU A 140 4.49 -7.77 10.50
CA GLU A 140 4.17 -8.99 11.26
C GLU A 140 3.83 -8.65 12.73
N SER A 141 4.72 -7.92 13.39
CA SER A 141 4.49 -7.45 14.77
C SER A 141 3.20 -6.64 14.88
N ARG A 142 2.91 -5.80 13.89
CA ARG A 142 1.70 -4.98 13.84
C ARG A 142 0.43 -5.80 13.64
N LEU A 143 0.48 -6.92 12.93
CA LEU A 143 -0.66 -7.84 12.76
C LEU A 143 -0.88 -8.73 13.98
N HIS A 144 0.18 -9.04 14.75
CA HIS A 144 0.08 -9.82 15.98
C HIS A 144 -0.38 -9.02 17.20
N CYS A 145 0.05 -7.77 17.31
CA CYS A 145 -0.50 -6.85 18.30
C CYS A 145 -1.86 -6.36 17.78
N SER A 146 -2.97 -6.78 18.41
CA SER A 146 -4.29 -6.21 18.12
C SER A 146 -4.18 -4.69 17.99
N PHE A 147 -4.70 -4.10 16.90
CA PHE A 147 -4.70 -2.65 16.63
C PHE A 147 -5.51 -1.82 17.66
N GLY A 148 -5.85 -2.42 18.81
CA GLY A 148 -6.51 -1.78 19.92
C GLY A 148 -5.51 -1.06 20.82
N ASN A 149 -5.62 0.26 20.83
CA ASN A 149 -5.06 1.21 21.81
C ASN A 149 -3.59 1.61 21.57
N LEU A 150 -3.39 2.52 20.62
CA LEU A 150 -2.50 3.66 20.81
C LEU A 150 -3.38 4.89 21.07
#